data_AF-A0A851D2Z2-F1
#
_entry.id   AF-A0A851D2Z2-F1
#
_cell.length_a   1.000
_cell.length_b   1.000
_cell.length_c   1.000
_cell.angle_alpha   90.00
_cell.angle_beta   90.00
_cell.angle_gamma   90.00
#
_symmetry.space_group_name_H-M   'P 1'
#
loop_
_entity.id
_entity.type
_entity.pdbx_description
1 polymer ?
#
loop_
_entity_poly.entity_id
_entity_poly.type
_entity_poly.pdbx_seq_one_letter_code
_entity_poly.pdbx_strand_id
1 'polypeptide(L)'
;DQHMTTTVLAIMGKFTGTAAHSTTYVYAAELFPTIIRQTGVGLCSMAARASGITAPLIKILGEYHRAIPMAIYGSPPVLSGLLCFLLPETRGADLAD
;
A
#
# COMPACT_ATOMS: atom_id res chain seq x y z
N ASP A 1 17.72 -21.71 -8.99
CA ASP A 1 17.14 -20.63 -9.80
C ASP A 1 15.83 -20.07 -9.24
N GLN A 2 14.77 -20.88 -9.12
CA GLN A 2 13.43 -20.48 -8.62
C GLN A 2 13.42 -19.70 -7.28
N HIS A 3 14.33 -20.02 -6.35
CA HIS A 3 14.42 -19.31 -5.07
C HIS A 3 14.98 -17.89 -5.23
N MET A 4 15.98 -17.70 -6.08
CA MET A 4 16.55 -16.36 -6.35
C MET A 4 15.52 -15.45 -6.99
N THR A 5 14.76 -15.94 -7.98
CA THR A 5 13.71 -15.14 -8.63
C THR A 5 12.60 -14.74 -7.66
N THR A 6 12.19 -15.66 -6.79
CA THR A 6 11.18 -15.36 -5.76
C THR A 6 11.69 -14.33 -4.74
N THR A 7 12.94 -14.46 -4.29
CA THR A 7 13.54 -13.52 -3.35
C THR A 7 13.71 -12.13 -3.95
N VAL A 8 14.16 -12.02 -5.20
CA VAL A 8 14.27 -10.74 -5.91
C VAL A 8 12.90 -10.07 -6.04
N LEU A 9 11.86 -10.81 -6.43
CA LEU A 9 10.51 -10.29 -6.52
C LEU A 9 9.97 -9.82 -5.16
N ALA A 10 10.24 -10.58 -4.10
CA ALA A 10 9.81 -10.23 -2.74
C ALA A 10 10.50 -8.95 -2.22
N ILE A 11 11.80 -8.80 -2.48
CA ILE A 11 12.57 -7.60 -2.08
C ILE A 11 12.10 -6.39 -2.88
N MET A 12 11.88 -6.54 -4.19
CA MET A 12 11.35 -5.48 -5.04
C MET A 12 9.98 -5.00 -4.54
N GLY A 13 9.06 -5.93 -4.25
CA GLY A 13 7.74 -5.59 -3.71
C GLY A 13 7.82 -4.87 -2.37
N LYS A 14 8.68 -5.33 -1.45
CA LYS A 14 8.92 -4.65 -0.17
C LYS A 14 9.45 -3.24 -0.37
N PHE A 15 10.45 -3.07 -1.23
CA PHE A 15 11.08 -1.79 -1.51
C PHE A 15 10.08 -0.77 -2.07
N THR A 16 9.32 -1.17 -3.10
CA THR A 16 8.30 -0.30 -3.70
C THR A 16 7.22 0.08 -2.70
N GLY A 17 6.77 -0.87 -1.86
CA GLY A 17 5.79 -0.59 -0.80
C GLY A 17 6.28 0.45 0.21
N THR A 18 7.55 0.34 0.66
CA THR A 18 8.14 1.33 1.57
C THR A 18 8.33 2.68 0.89
N ALA A 19 8.83 2.71 -0.34
CA ALA A 19 9.02 3.94 -1.11
C ALA A 19 7.69 4.70 -1.31
N ALA A 20 6.64 3.99 -1.73
CA ALA A 20 5.30 4.58 -1.88
C ALA A 20 4.78 5.15 -0.56
N HIS A 21 4.95 4.42 0.56
CA HIS A 21 4.52 4.91 1.87
C HIS A 21 5.29 6.17 2.28
N SER A 22 6.60 6.22 2.04
CA SER A 22 7.42 7.42 2.30
C SER A 22 6.99 8.61 1.45
N THR A 23 6.72 8.42 0.15
CA THR A 23 6.25 9.51 -0.72
C THR A 23 4.89 10.04 -0.28
N THR A 24 3.92 9.17 0.02
CA THR A 24 2.61 9.61 0.54
C THR A 24 2.74 10.34 1.86
N TYR A 25 3.66 9.91 2.74
CA TYR A 25 3.90 10.57 4.02
C TYR A 25 4.51 11.97 3.85
N VAL A 26 5.47 12.14 2.95
CA VAL A 26 6.06 13.46 2.64
C VAL A 26 5.01 14.37 2.02
N TYR A 27 4.24 13.88 1.04
CA TYR A 27 3.16 14.63 0.41
C TYR A 27 2.09 15.06 1.43
N ALA A 28 1.73 14.16 2.35
CA ALA A 28 0.83 14.49 3.45
C ALA A 28 1.44 15.53 4.41
N ALA A 29 2.75 15.51 4.65
CA ALA A 29 3.42 16.47 5.51
C ALA A 29 3.49 17.88 4.90
N GLU A 30 3.53 17.97 3.56
CA GLU A 30 3.53 19.25 2.84
C GLU A 30 2.13 19.84 2.71
N LEU A 31 1.11 19.00 2.47
CA LEU A 31 -0.26 19.46 2.22
C LEU A 31 -1.08 19.64 3.50
N PHE A 32 -0.77 18.90 4.57
CA PHE A 32 -1.61 18.86 5.76
C PHE A 32 -0.95 19.47 7.02
N PRO A 33 -1.67 20.28 7.80
CA PRO A 33 -1.19 20.79 9.07
C PRO A 33 -0.91 19.65 10.06
N THR A 34 0.06 19.86 10.95
CA THR A 34 0.63 18.87 11.90
C THR A 34 -0.42 18.10 12.73
N ILE A 35 -1.60 18.67 12.94
CA ILE A 35 -2.70 18.08 13.72
C ILE A 35 -3.25 16.78 13.10
N ILE A 36 -3.31 16.67 11.76
CA ILE A 36 -3.92 15.50 11.09
C ILE A 36 -2.91 14.45 10.63
N ARG A 37 -1.60 14.77 10.68
CA ARG A 37 -0.52 13.84 10.31
C ARG A 37 -0.50 12.60 11.22
N GLN A 38 -0.64 12.80 12.53
CA GLN A 38 -0.64 11.71 13.50
C GLN A 38 -1.90 10.82 13.35
N THR A 39 -3.04 11.40 13.02
CA THR A 39 -4.28 10.68 12.72
C THR A 39 -4.15 9.81 11.47
N GLY A 40 -3.47 10.30 10.42
CA GLY A 40 -3.20 9.53 9.20
C GLY A 40 -2.34 8.28 9.46
N VAL A 41 -1.25 8.43 10.23
CA VAL A 41 -0.41 7.28 10.62
C VAL A 41 -1.18 6.29 11.52
N GLY A 42 -2.05 6.80 12.40
CA GLY A 42 -2.96 5.99 13.21
C GLY A 42 -3.92 5.16 12.37
N LEU A 43 -4.54 5.78 11.35
CA LEU A 43 -5.42 5.11 10.39
C LEU A 43 -4.69 4.03 9.59
N CYS A 44 -3.49 4.31 9.07
CA CYS A 44 -2.66 3.30 8.43
C CYS A 44 -2.36 2.11 9.36
N SER A 45 -2.10 2.37 10.64
CA SER A 45 -1.86 1.32 11.64
C SER A 45 -3.11 0.48 11.88
N MET A 46 -4.29 1.10 11.97
CA MET A 46 -5.56 0.38 12.09
C MET A 46 -5.83 -0.48 10.85
N ALA A 47 -5.60 0.06 9.65
CA ALA A 47 -5.74 -0.68 8.40
C ALA A 47 -4.77 -1.86 8.32
N ALA A 48 -3.52 -1.70 8.77
CA ALA A 48 -2.56 -2.79 8.87
C ALA A 48 -3.04 -3.90 9.83
N ARG A 49 -3.64 -3.55 10.97
CA ARG A 49 -4.22 -4.53 11.91
C ARG A 49 -5.42 -5.24 11.30
N ALA A 50 -6.30 -4.52 10.60
CA ALA A 50 -7.41 -5.11 9.88
C ALA A 50 -6.90 -6.15 8.87
N SER A 51 -5.88 -5.81 8.07
CA SER A 51 -5.29 -6.74 7.10
C SER A 51 -4.69 -7.99 7.76
N GLY A 52 -4.12 -7.86 8.96
CA GLY A 52 -3.62 -8.98 9.76
C GLY A 52 -4.74 -9.91 10.25
N ILE A 53 -5.91 -9.37 10.61
CA ILE A 53 -7.09 -10.17 11.00
C ILE A 53 -7.69 -10.87 9.78
N THR A 54 -7.69 -10.22 8.61
CA THR A 54 -8.21 -10.81 7.36
C THR A 54 -7.29 -11.91 6.82
N ALA A 55 -5.99 -11.91 7.12
CA ALA A 55 -5.04 -12.90 6.62
C ALA A 55 -5.38 -14.38 6.92
N PRO A 56 -5.67 -14.80 8.16
CA PRO A 56 -6.09 -16.18 8.43
C PRO A 56 -7.43 -16.54 7.77
N LEU A 57 -8.36 -15.58 7.65
CA LEU A 57 -9.64 -15.79 6.97
C LEU A 57 -9.45 -16.12 5.49
N ILE A 58 -8.58 -15.36 4.81
CA ILE A 58 -8.23 -15.61 3.40
C ILE A 58 -7.50 -16.95 3.23
N LYS A 59 -6.65 -17.33 4.20
CA LYS A 59 -5.94 -18.61 4.17
C LYS A 59 -6.91 -19.80 4.19
N ILE A 60 -7.93 -19.77 5.05
CA ILE A 60 -8.97 -20.81 5.13
C ILE A 60 -9.76 -20.86 3.83
N LEU A 61 -10.12 -19.70 3.27
CA LEU A 61 -10.82 -19.61 1.98
C LEU A 61 -9.96 -20.12 0.80
N GLY A 62 -8.64 -20.02 0.92
CA GLY A 62 -7.67 -20.52 -0.04
C GLY A 62 -7.54 -22.05 -0.12
N GLU A 63 -7.98 -22.78 0.91
CA GLU A 63 -8.04 -24.25 0.86
C GLU A 63 -9.08 -24.74 -0.16
N TYR A 64 -10.09 -23.93 -0.45
CA TYR A 64 -11.11 -24.27 -1.45
C TYR A 64 -10.65 -23.97 -2.88
N HIS A 65 -9.98 -22.83 -3.10
CA HIS A 65 -9.48 -22.46 -4.43
C HIS A 65 -8.20 -21.59 -4.34
N ARG A 66 -7.08 -22.10 -4.87
CA ARG A 66 -5.76 -21.46 -4.82
C ARG A 66 -5.66 -20.10 -5.55
N ALA A 67 -6.59 -19.81 -6.46
CA ALA A 67 -6.66 -18.54 -7.18
C ALA A 67 -7.22 -17.39 -6.32
N ILE A 68 -8.08 -17.70 -5.34
CA ILE A 68 -8.79 -16.69 -4.54
C ILE A 68 -7.82 -15.84 -3.69
N PRO A 69 -6.86 -16.43 -2.94
CA PRO A 69 -5.91 -15.64 -2.17
C PRO A 69 -5.04 -14.76 -3.05
N MET A 70 -4.58 -15.26 -4.20
CA MET A 70 -3.73 -14.48 -5.12
C MET A 70 -4.45 -13.22 -5.62
N ALA A 71 -5.72 -13.34 -6.01
CA ALA A 71 -6.52 -12.19 -6.46
C ALA A 71 -6.76 -11.18 -5.33
N ILE A 72 -7.03 -11.65 -4.11
CA ILE A 72 -7.31 -10.78 -2.96
C ILE A 72 -6.06 -10.02 -2.51
N TYR A 73 -4.89 -10.65 -2.49
CA TYR A 73 -3.65 -9.97 -2.12
C TYR A 73 -3.08 -9.10 -3.26
N GLY A 74 -3.33 -9.47 -4.52
CA GLY A 74 -2.81 -8.76 -5.69
C GLY A 74 -3.65 -7.57 -6.14
N SER A 75 -4.97 -7.57 -5.92
CA SER A 75 -5.86 -6.49 -6.38
C SER A 75 -5.67 -5.13 -5.67
N PRO A 76 -5.44 -5.03 -4.34
CA PRO A 76 -5.28 -3.75 -3.66
C PRO A 76 -4.09 -2.91 -4.17
N PRO A 77 -2.86 -3.44 -4.35
CA PRO A 77 -1.76 -2.64 -4.85
C PRO A 77 -1.94 -2.23 -6.32
N VAL A 78 -2.60 -3.07 -7.15
CA VAL A 78 -2.93 -2.71 -8.54
C VAL A 78 -3.93 -1.56 -8.57
N LEU A 79 -5.00 -1.65 -7.77
CA LEU A 79 -6.00 -0.58 -7.66
C LEU A 79 -5.37 0.70 -7.12
N SER A 80 -4.53 0.61 -6.09
CA SER A 80 -3.79 1.74 -5.54
C SER A 80 -2.90 2.41 -6.58
N GLY A 81 -2.14 1.63 -7.36
CA GLY A 81 -1.31 2.15 -8.45
C GLY A 81 -2.14 2.83 -9.54
N LEU A 82 -3.29 2.25 -9.90
CA LEU A 82 -4.21 2.85 -10.88
C LEU A 82 -4.83 4.15 -10.37
N LEU A 83 -5.23 4.20 -9.10
CA LEU A 83 -5.72 5.42 -8.46
C LEU A 83 -4.62 6.49 -8.36
N CYS A 84 -3.37 6.08 -8.19
CA CYS A 84 -2.22 7.01 -8.19
C CYS A 84 -2.07 7.70 -9.56
N PHE A 85 -2.33 6.99 -10.67
CA PHE A 85 -2.39 7.62 -12.00
C PHE A 85 -3.56 8.59 -12.18
N LEU A 86 -4.65 8.39 -11.44
CA LEU A 86 -5.80 9.32 -11.45
C LEU A 86 -5.54 10.56 -10.57
N LEU A 87 -4.54 10.51 -9.70
CA LEU A 87 -4.20 11.64 -8.85
C LEU A 87 -3.58 12.74 -9.73
N PRO A 88 -4.16 13.95 -9.76
CA PRO A 88 -3.64 15.04 -10.56
C PRO A 88 -2.19 15.31 -10.15
N GLU A 89 -1.33 15.38 -11.16
CA GLU A 89 0.10 15.52 -10.99
C GLU A 89 0.39 16.81 -10.20
N THR A 90 0.79 16.66 -8.94
CA THR A 90 1.10 17.77 -8.02
C THR A 90 2.46 18.42 -8.28
N ARG A 91 3.09 18.06 -9.39
CA ARG A 91 4.42 18.52 -9.77
C ARG A 91 4.31 19.90 -10.44
N GLY A 92 4.22 20.95 -9.62
CA GLY A 92 4.28 22.34 -10.06
C GLY A 92 3.05 23.20 -9.75
N ALA A 93 2.14 22.75 -8.87
CA ALA A 93 1.14 23.65 -8.31
C ALA A 93 1.78 24.48 -7.20
N ASP A 94 1.74 25.81 -7.33
CA ASP A 94 2.05 26.73 -6.24
C ASP A 94 1.25 26.32 -5.00
N LEU A 95 1.96 26.05 -3.91
CA LEU A 95 1.36 25.98 -2.58
C LEU A 95 0.73 27.36 -2.35
N ALA A 96 -0.61 27.41 -2.30
CA ALA A 96 -1.28 28.65 -1.88
C ALA A 96 -0.80 28.97 -0.46
N ASP A 97 -0.11 30.11 -0.33
CA ASP A 97 0.34 30.70 0.94
C ASP A 97 -0.75 30.72 2.02
#